data_AF-A0A1F7ZK73-F1
#
_entry.id   AF-A0A1F7ZK73-F1
#
_cell.length_a   1.000
_cell.length_b   1.000
_cell.length_c   1.000
_cell.angle_alpha   90.00
_cell.angle_beta   90.00
_cell.angle_gamma   90.00
#
_symmetry.space_group_name_H-M   'P 1'
#
loop_
_entity.id
_entity.type
_entity.pdbx_description
1 polymer ?
#
loop_
_entity_poly.entity_id
_entity_poly.type
_entity_poly.pdbx_seq_one_letter_code
_entity_poly.pdbx_strand_id
1 'polypeptide(L)'
;MTFIKPGSSMTRRLFPSGVEQEMLTVGSAHTPTPFIVRVSLVDAVSPFVLIDSSTMPAAYIYSGRTSILSLGIIEEIRVAGALRFGLARDTATAGGVRGTPKIALLYPARHEIDVEGHVDEAGIEILPFSLGQLHPSLQLPGAICLGTALSIPGTVAWDLRRQKAAHTNHNFSLAQQAIMIDPTMSTVKWLLKHPSGLMDVEASLETHENGERFVEGVSVFRTARRLFEGKVFYRL
;
A
#
# COMPACT_ATOMS: atom_id res chain seq x y z
N MET A 1 -17.18 -3.54 5.56
CA MET A 1 -16.74 -2.72 6.72
C MET A 1 -16.17 -1.44 6.16
N THR A 2 -16.60 -0.28 6.66
CA THR A 2 -16.20 1.04 6.14
C THR A 2 -15.42 1.81 7.19
N PHE A 3 -14.31 2.42 6.77
CA PHE A 3 -13.44 3.24 7.59
C PHE A 3 -13.59 4.69 7.12
N ILE A 4 -14.24 5.51 7.94
CA ILE A 4 -14.51 6.91 7.65
C ILE A 4 -13.26 7.73 7.95
N LYS A 5 -12.91 8.66 7.04
CA LYS A 5 -11.75 9.56 7.12
C LYS A 5 -10.48 8.81 7.53
N PRO A 6 -10.00 7.86 6.69
CA PRO A 6 -9.00 6.88 7.11
C PRO A 6 -7.62 7.47 7.44
N GLY A 7 -7.34 8.72 7.07
CA GLY A 7 -6.04 9.36 7.28
C GLY A 7 -5.68 9.64 8.75
N SER A 8 -4.39 9.89 8.98
CA SER A 8 -3.86 10.48 10.21
C SER A 8 -3.88 9.56 11.45
N SER A 9 -3.70 8.25 11.28
CA SER A 9 -3.82 7.28 12.38
C SER A 9 -2.75 7.42 13.46
N MET A 10 -1.52 7.83 13.11
CA MET A 10 -0.39 7.93 14.05
C MET A 10 0.38 9.25 13.99
N THR A 11 0.34 9.95 12.85
CA THR A 11 1.22 11.08 12.53
C THR A 11 0.46 12.40 12.35
N ARG A 12 -0.87 12.39 12.56
CA ARG A 12 -1.79 13.54 12.39
C ARG A 12 -1.92 14.09 10.97
N ARG A 13 -1.21 13.51 9.99
CA ARG A 13 -1.27 13.86 8.57
C ARG A 13 -1.38 12.57 7.76
N LEU A 14 -2.04 12.65 6.60
CA LEU A 14 -2.07 11.52 5.67
C LEU A 14 -0.70 11.25 5.04
N PHE A 15 0.04 12.31 4.70
CA PHE A 15 1.42 12.26 4.20
C PHE A 15 2.35 12.95 5.20
N PRO A 16 3.07 12.19 6.04
CA PRO A 16 3.79 12.80 7.16
C PRO A 16 5.00 13.64 6.73
N SER A 17 5.58 13.34 5.57
CA SER A 17 6.61 14.16 4.93
C SER A 17 6.07 15.42 4.23
N GLY A 18 4.73 15.55 4.12
CA GLY A 18 4.08 16.68 3.46
C GLY A 18 3.99 16.59 1.93
N VAL A 19 4.43 15.47 1.35
CA VAL A 19 4.37 15.22 -0.10
C VAL A 19 3.79 13.82 -0.36
N GLU A 20 3.07 13.66 -1.46
CA GLU A 20 2.37 12.40 -1.82
C GLU A 20 3.34 11.28 -2.19
N GLN A 21 4.52 11.65 -2.68
CA GLN A 21 5.61 10.74 -3.02
C GLN A 21 6.97 11.42 -2.90
N GLU A 22 8.02 10.64 -2.66
CA GLU A 22 9.39 11.13 -2.56
C GLU A 22 10.43 10.06 -2.91
N MET A 23 11.68 10.49 -3.13
CA MET A 23 12.84 9.63 -3.28
C MET A 23 13.50 9.41 -1.92
N LEU A 24 13.37 8.20 -1.37
CA LEU A 24 13.93 7.82 -0.09
C LEU A 24 15.33 7.23 -0.28
N THR A 25 16.34 7.86 0.31
CA THR A 25 17.71 7.34 0.35
C THR A 25 17.85 6.31 1.46
N VAL A 26 18.42 5.15 1.15
CA VAL A 26 18.55 4.02 2.06
C VAL A 26 20.02 3.60 2.15
N GLY A 27 20.58 3.74 3.35
CA GLY A 27 21.86 3.11 3.69
C GLY A 27 21.65 1.60 3.84
N SER A 28 22.58 0.81 3.32
CA SER A 28 22.41 -0.64 3.24
C SER A 28 23.68 -1.38 3.64
N ALA A 29 23.50 -2.45 4.42
CA ALA A 29 24.49 -3.48 4.66
C ALA A 29 24.39 -4.63 3.64
N HIS A 30 23.31 -4.68 2.86
CA HIS A 30 22.98 -5.73 1.90
C HIS A 30 23.29 -5.33 0.45
N THR A 31 23.64 -4.07 0.18
CA THR A 31 24.13 -3.58 -1.11
C THR A 31 25.49 -2.90 -0.96
N PRO A 32 26.33 -2.87 -2.02
CA PRO A 32 27.67 -2.27 -1.94
C PRO A 32 27.70 -0.76 -1.67
N THR A 33 26.61 -0.07 -2.02
CA THR A 33 26.44 1.38 -1.85
C THR A 33 25.01 1.69 -1.44
N PRO A 34 24.75 2.85 -0.80
CA PRO A 34 23.40 3.34 -0.58
C PRO A 34 22.61 3.41 -1.89
N PHE A 35 21.31 3.19 -1.82
CA PHE A 35 20.41 3.24 -2.97
C PHE A 35 19.22 4.16 -2.70
N ILE A 36 18.47 4.48 -3.75
CA ILE A 36 17.31 5.36 -3.68
C ILE A 36 16.10 4.58 -4.17
N VAL A 37 15.01 4.62 -3.42
CA VAL A 37 13.72 4.05 -3.81
C VAL A 37 12.66 5.14 -3.83
N ARG A 38 11.76 5.07 -4.80
CA ARG A 38 10.62 5.97 -4.89
C ARG A 38 9.48 5.42 -4.03
N VAL A 39 8.98 6.24 -3.11
CA VAL A 39 8.00 5.82 -2.10
C VAL A 39 6.87 6.83 -1.93
N SER A 40 5.71 6.33 -1.50
CA SER A 40 4.68 7.12 -0.81
C SER A 40 4.65 6.69 0.65
N LEU A 41 4.79 7.64 1.56
CA LEU A 41 4.69 7.44 3.01
C LEU A 41 3.28 7.81 3.45
N VAL A 42 2.42 6.81 3.60
CA VAL A 42 0.98 7.01 3.81
C VAL A 42 0.60 6.55 5.20
N ASP A 43 -0.03 7.44 5.97
CA ASP A 43 -0.61 7.13 7.27
C ASP A 43 -2.14 7.14 7.17
N ALA A 44 -2.70 5.99 6.75
CA ALA A 44 -4.14 5.76 6.66
C ALA A 44 -4.51 4.44 7.35
N VAL A 45 -5.18 4.51 8.50
CA VAL A 45 -5.45 3.42 9.47
C VAL A 45 -4.19 2.77 10.08
N SER A 46 -3.10 2.70 9.32
CA SER A 46 -1.78 2.25 9.74
C SER A 46 -0.73 2.88 8.82
N PRO A 47 0.44 3.30 9.34
CA PRO A 47 1.53 3.79 8.51
C PRO A 47 2.09 2.73 7.57
N PHE A 48 2.22 3.06 6.29
CA PHE A 48 2.79 2.22 5.24
C PHE A 48 3.84 2.95 4.41
N VAL A 49 4.95 2.27 4.16
CA VAL A 49 5.91 2.61 3.12
C VAL A 49 5.48 1.87 1.85
N LEU A 50 4.89 2.59 0.89
CA LEU A 50 4.48 2.05 -0.40
C LEU A 50 5.56 2.34 -1.45
N ILE A 51 6.16 1.30 -2.02
CA ILE A 51 7.38 1.42 -2.83
C ILE A 51 7.07 1.13 -4.29
N ASP A 52 7.62 1.94 -5.19
CA ASP A 52 7.66 1.61 -6.62
C ASP A 52 8.68 0.48 -6.85
N SER A 53 8.18 -0.71 -7.18
CA SER A 53 9.02 -1.89 -7.40
C SER A 53 10.09 -1.70 -8.49
N SER A 54 9.89 -0.81 -9.45
CA SER A 54 10.85 -0.52 -10.52
C SER A 54 12.11 0.19 -10.02
N THR A 55 12.04 0.81 -8.84
CA THR A 55 13.17 1.53 -8.22
C THR A 55 13.97 0.69 -7.24
N MET A 56 13.60 -0.58 -7.05
CA MET A 56 14.32 -1.48 -6.16
C MET A 56 15.75 -1.74 -6.66
N PRO A 57 16.74 -1.89 -5.75
CA PRO A 57 18.11 -2.16 -6.15
C PRO A 57 18.22 -3.52 -6.85
N ALA A 58 19.18 -3.63 -7.78
CA ALA A 58 19.45 -4.86 -8.53
C ALA A 58 19.62 -6.10 -7.63
N ALA A 59 20.26 -5.93 -6.47
CA ALA A 59 20.43 -6.99 -5.47
C ALA A 59 19.10 -7.61 -5.01
N TYR A 60 18.04 -6.79 -4.87
CA TYR A 60 16.70 -7.28 -4.57
C TYR A 60 16.07 -7.96 -5.80
N ILE A 61 16.16 -7.33 -6.97
CA ILE A 61 15.52 -7.80 -8.21
C ILE A 61 16.00 -9.20 -8.62
N TYR A 62 17.30 -9.46 -8.51
CA TYR A 62 17.90 -10.73 -8.89
C TYR A 62 17.88 -11.78 -7.77
N SER A 63 17.27 -11.46 -6.62
CA SER A 63 17.15 -12.37 -5.48
C SER A 63 15.72 -12.89 -5.31
N GLY A 64 15.58 -14.04 -4.65
CA GLY A 64 14.26 -14.57 -4.30
C GLY A 64 13.54 -13.64 -3.31
N ARG A 65 12.24 -13.40 -3.50
CA ARG A 65 11.39 -12.47 -2.69
C ARG A 65 11.43 -12.73 -1.18
N THR A 66 11.72 -13.97 -0.77
CA THR A 66 11.82 -14.43 0.62
C THR A 66 13.26 -14.76 1.04
N SER A 67 14.25 -14.45 0.21
CA SER A 67 15.66 -14.64 0.55
C SER A 67 16.09 -13.74 1.70
N ILE A 68 17.11 -14.16 2.45
CA ILE A 68 17.69 -13.36 3.54
C ILE A 68 18.11 -11.98 3.02
N LEU A 69 18.70 -11.92 1.83
CA LEU A 69 19.11 -10.66 1.19
C LEU A 69 17.92 -9.74 0.93
N SER A 70 16.86 -10.25 0.30
CA SER A 70 15.66 -9.47 0.00
C SER A 70 14.97 -8.98 1.27
N LEU A 71 14.81 -9.84 2.28
CA LEU A 71 14.19 -9.46 3.55
C LEU A 71 15.04 -8.42 4.31
N GLY A 72 16.37 -8.50 4.22
CA GLY A 72 17.28 -7.50 4.75
C GLY A 72 17.10 -6.13 4.10
N ILE A 73 17.08 -6.07 2.76
CA ILE A 73 16.85 -4.84 2.00
C ILE A 73 15.47 -4.23 2.32
N ILE A 74 14.42 -5.05 2.44
CA ILE A 74 13.08 -4.58 2.81
C ILE A 74 13.08 -3.97 4.22
N GLU A 75 13.76 -4.60 5.17
CA GLU A 75 13.85 -4.06 6.53
C GLU A 75 14.61 -2.73 6.57
N GLU A 76 15.68 -2.58 5.77
CA GLU A 76 16.42 -1.32 5.66
C GLU A 76 15.55 -0.18 5.10
N ILE A 77 14.76 -0.45 4.06
CA ILE A 77 13.81 0.53 3.52
C ILE A 77 12.73 0.87 4.56
N ARG A 78 12.21 -0.13 5.28
CA ARG A 78 11.21 0.08 6.34
C ARG A 78 11.75 0.97 7.45
N VAL A 79 12.98 0.72 7.90
CA VAL A 79 13.66 1.53 8.92
C VAL A 79 13.88 2.96 8.43
N ALA A 80 14.36 3.15 7.20
CA ALA A 80 14.50 4.49 6.61
C ALA A 80 13.15 5.21 6.52
N GLY A 81 12.09 4.50 6.12
CA GLY A 81 10.73 5.02 6.11
C GLY A 81 10.23 5.40 7.51
N ALA A 82 10.49 4.59 8.54
CA ALA A 82 10.12 4.88 9.93
C ALA A 82 10.72 6.18 10.45
N LEU A 83 12.00 6.43 10.13
CA LEU A 83 12.68 7.69 10.44
C LEU A 83 12.05 8.85 9.69
N ARG A 84 11.77 8.67 8.39
CA ARG A 84 11.15 9.70 7.57
C ARG A 84 9.72 10.04 8.01
N PHE A 85 8.98 9.05 8.50
CA PHE A 85 7.68 9.23 9.15
C PHE A 85 7.76 9.98 10.49
N GLY A 86 8.93 10.06 11.14
CA GLY A 86 9.08 10.57 12.49
C GLY A 86 8.61 9.58 13.58
N LEU A 87 8.50 8.28 13.26
CA LEU A 87 8.08 7.24 14.21
C LEU A 87 9.21 6.75 15.11
N ALA A 88 10.46 7.01 14.73
CA ALA A 88 11.65 6.66 15.48
C ALA A 88 12.70 7.76 15.34
N ARG A 89 13.61 7.87 16.32
CA ARG A 89 14.69 8.86 16.34
C ARG A 89 15.97 8.35 15.66
N ASP A 90 16.16 7.04 15.65
CA ASP A 90 17.35 6.36 15.15
C ASP A 90 17.01 4.96 14.62
N THR A 91 17.93 4.39 13.85
CA THR A 91 17.75 3.11 13.16
C THR A 91 17.58 1.93 14.13
N ALA A 92 18.21 1.98 15.31
CA ALA A 92 18.11 0.93 16.32
C ALA A 92 16.69 0.88 16.92
N THR A 93 16.14 2.03 17.28
CA THR A 93 14.77 2.19 17.77
C THR A 93 13.76 1.75 16.71
N ALA A 94 13.95 2.18 15.46
CA ALA A 94 13.10 1.77 14.34
C ALA A 94 13.12 0.24 14.12
N GLY A 95 14.29 -0.40 14.20
CA GLY A 95 14.45 -1.85 14.04
C GLY A 95 13.80 -2.67 15.16
N GLY A 96 13.63 -2.09 16.34
CA GLY A 96 12.91 -2.70 17.47
C GLY A 96 11.39 -2.78 17.26
N VAL A 97 10.81 -1.91 16.43
CA VAL A 97 9.36 -1.80 16.19
C VAL A 97 9.01 -2.27 14.78
N ARG A 98 9.19 -3.57 14.50
CA ARG A 98 9.00 -4.13 13.15
C ARG A 98 7.55 -4.12 12.64
N GLY A 99 6.59 -3.86 13.51
CA GLY A 99 5.18 -3.78 13.14
C GLY A 99 4.78 -2.45 12.50
N THR A 100 5.60 -1.40 12.62
CA THR A 100 5.22 -0.04 12.20
C THR A 100 6.44 0.80 11.80
N PRO A 101 6.44 1.46 10.63
CA PRO A 101 5.44 1.34 9.57
C PRO A 101 5.47 -0.08 8.96
N LYS A 102 4.37 -0.48 8.33
CA LYS A 102 4.38 -1.63 7.42
C LYS A 102 4.99 -1.20 6.08
N ILE A 103 5.33 -2.16 5.24
CA ILE A 103 6.02 -1.90 3.97
C ILE A 103 5.47 -2.80 2.87
N ALA A 104 5.31 -2.27 1.67
CA ALA A 104 4.83 -3.02 0.54
C ALA A 104 5.47 -2.54 -0.77
N LEU A 105 5.79 -3.49 -1.65
CA LEU A 105 6.17 -3.19 -3.02
C LEU A 105 4.93 -3.17 -3.89
N LEU A 106 4.85 -2.16 -4.74
CA LEU A 106 3.79 -1.97 -5.70
C LEU A 106 4.32 -2.20 -7.11
N TYR A 107 3.56 -2.95 -7.89
CA TYR A 107 3.81 -3.24 -9.29
C TYR A 107 2.65 -2.68 -10.12
N PRO A 108 2.91 -2.21 -11.36
CA PRO A 108 1.84 -1.86 -12.28
C PRO A 108 0.82 -2.98 -12.42
N ALA A 109 -0.43 -2.60 -12.67
CA ALA A 109 -1.52 -3.51 -12.97
C ALA A 109 -1.12 -4.54 -14.06
N ARG A 110 -1.34 -5.83 -13.78
CA ARG A 110 -1.22 -6.92 -14.76
C ARG A 110 -2.61 -7.45 -15.10
N HIS A 111 -2.79 -7.99 -16.30
CA HIS A 111 -3.99 -8.76 -16.62
C HIS A 111 -3.90 -10.10 -15.90
N GLU A 112 -4.92 -10.44 -15.11
CA GLU A 112 -5.15 -11.82 -14.71
C GLU A 112 -6.36 -12.36 -15.46
N ILE A 113 -6.23 -13.62 -15.86
CA ILE A 113 -7.32 -14.45 -16.33
C ILE A 113 -7.67 -15.30 -15.12
N ASP A 114 -8.88 -15.19 -14.61
CA ASP A 114 -9.34 -16.06 -13.54
C ASP A 114 -9.48 -17.52 -14.03
N VAL A 115 -9.76 -18.44 -13.12
CA VAL A 115 -9.96 -19.87 -13.45
C VAL A 115 -11.18 -20.13 -14.34
N GLU A 116 -12.08 -19.17 -14.48
CA GLU A 116 -13.30 -19.24 -15.29
C GLU A 116 -13.16 -18.51 -16.64
N GLY A 117 -11.99 -17.90 -16.90
CA GLY A 117 -11.69 -17.16 -18.12
C GLY A 117 -12.11 -15.69 -18.11
N HIS A 118 -12.61 -15.15 -16.99
CA HIS A 118 -12.86 -13.72 -16.85
C HIS A 118 -11.54 -12.97 -16.69
N VAL A 119 -11.40 -11.90 -17.45
CA VAL A 119 -10.29 -10.96 -17.32
C VAL A 119 -10.69 -9.92 -16.28
N ASP A 120 -10.33 -10.18 -15.03
CA ASP A 120 -10.44 -9.18 -13.97
C ASP A 120 -9.17 -8.33 -13.97
N GLU A 121 -9.31 -7.07 -14.33
CA GLU A 121 -8.19 -6.15 -14.38
C GLU A 121 -7.86 -5.64 -12.97
N ALA A 122 -6.88 -6.27 -12.33
CA ALA A 122 -6.30 -5.74 -11.10
C ALA A 122 -5.82 -4.30 -11.35
N GLY A 123 -6.24 -3.37 -10.49
CA GLY A 123 -5.83 -1.97 -10.56
C GLY A 123 -4.36 -1.76 -10.14
N ILE A 124 -3.79 -2.71 -9.38
CA ILE A 124 -2.39 -2.74 -8.96
C ILE A 124 -2.02 -4.13 -8.39
N GLU A 125 -0.76 -4.53 -8.49
CA GLU A 125 -0.21 -5.70 -7.76
C GLU A 125 0.61 -5.22 -6.56
N ILE A 126 0.45 -5.90 -5.42
CA ILE A 126 1.11 -5.59 -4.15
C ILE A 126 1.80 -6.83 -3.56
N LEU A 127 3.05 -6.64 -3.14
CA LEU A 127 3.79 -7.55 -2.28
C LEU A 127 3.95 -6.92 -0.89
N PRO A 128 3.07 -7.24 0.07
CA PRO A 128 3.10 -6.67 1.41
C PRO A 128 4.01 -7.46 2.35
N PHE A 129 4.71 -6.75 3.24
CA PHE A 129 5.55 -7.34 4.28
C PHE A 129 5.09 -6.87 5.65
N SER A 130 5.21 -7.74 6.65
CA SER A 130 4.91 -7.43 8.03
C SER A 130 5.77 -8.27 8.95
N LEU A 131 6.24 -7.66 10.04
CA LEU A 131 7.11 -8.33 11.02
C LEU A 131 8.36 -8.96 10.37
N GLY A 132 8.90 -8.31 9.33
CA GLY A 132 10.08 -8.74 8.60
C GLY A 132 9.88 -9.91 7.65
N GLN A 133 8.64 -10.30 7.34
CA GLN A 133 8.32 -11.42 6.46
C GLN A 133 7.35 -11.01 5.35
N LEU A 134 7.43 -11.69 4.21
CA LEU A 134 6.43 -11.57 3.15
C LEU A 134 5.10 -12.08 3.68
N HIS A 135 4.06 -11.25 3.59
CA HIS A 135 2.74 -11.63 4.02
C HIS A 135 2.01 -12.39 2.89
N PRO A 136 1.33 -13.51 3.17
CA PRO A 136 0.72 -14.34 2.13
C PRO A 136 -0.46 -13.67 1.41
N SER A 137 -1.17 -12.77 2.10
CA SER A 137 -2.26 -11.97 1.53
C SER A 137 -1.97 -10.48 1.74
N LEU A 138 -2.97 -9.63 1.94
CA LEU A 138 -2.84 -8.24 2.35
C LEU A 138 -3.57 -8.04 3.69
N GLN A 139 -2.92 -7.38 4.65
CA GLN A 139 -3.58 -7.06 5.92
C GLN A 139 -4.68 -6.02 5.67
N LEU A 140 -5.78 -6.10 6.42
CA LEU A 140 -6.91 -5.18 6.26
C LEU A 140 -6.48 -3.69 6.33
N PRO A 141 -5.62 -3.25 7.28
CA PRO A 141 -5.11 -1.88 7.27
C PRO A 141 -4.32 -1.53 6.00
N GLY A 142 -3.62 -2.50 5.40
CA GLY A 142 -2.89 -2.30 4.15
C GLY A 142 -3.80 -2.13 2.95
N ALA A 143 -4.92 -2.87 2.91
CA ALA A 143 -5.95 -2.69 1.87
C ALA A 143 -6.56 -1.30 1.93
N ILE A 144 -6.87 -0.81 3.13
CA ILE A 144 -7.43 0.53 3.34
C ILE A 144 -6.41 1.61 2.95
N CYS A 145 -5.17 1.46 3.42
CA CYS A 145 -4.10 2.40 3.13
C CYS A 145 -3.80 2.48 1.62
N LEU A 146 -3.73 1.33 0.94
CA LEU A 146 -3.52 1.28 -0.50
C LEU A 146 -4.72 1.83 -1.29
N GLY A 147 -5.95 1.52 -0.90
CA GLY A 147 -7.16 2.10 -1.53
C GLY A 147 -7.21 3.62 -1.38
N THR A 148 -6.77 4.13 -0.22
CA THR A 148 -6.62 5.58 0.02
C THR A 148 -5.58 6.17 -0.94
N ALA A 149 -4.38 5.57 -0.99
CA ALA A 149 -3.30 6.05 -1.86
C ALA A 149 -3.66 6.01 -3.34
N LEU A 150 -4.30 4.93 -3.81
CA LEU A 150 -4.80 4.78 -5.19
C LEU A 150 -5.82 5.85 -5.58
N SER A 151 -6.47 6.48 -4.61
CA SER A 151 -7.50 7.50 -4.85
C SER A 151 -6.96 8.92 -4.86
N ILE A 152 -5.67 9.11 -4.56
CA ILE A 152 -5.03 10.42 -4.42
C ILE A 152 -4.03 10.61 -5.55
N PRO A 153 -4.23 11.61 -6.44
CA PRO A 153 -3.27 11.96 -7.47
C PRO A 153 -1.88 12.25 -6.91
N GLY A 154 -0.85 11.79 -7.63
CA GLY A 154 0.54 12.05 -7.26
C GLY A 154 1.14 11.07 -6.25
N THR A 155 0.39 10.08 -5.75
CA THR A 155 1.01 8.96 -5.02
C THR A 155 1.68 7.98 -5.99
N VAL A 156 2.62 7.17 -5.47
CA VAL A 156 3.22 6.06 -6.22
C VAL A 156 2.15 5.09 -6.73
N ALA A 157 1.15 4.77 -5.91
CA ALA A 157 0.08 3.86 -6.29
C ALA A 157 -0.75 4.42 -7.46
N TRP A 158 -1.10 5.71 -7.41
CA TRP A 158 -1.81 6.40 -8.48
C TRP A 158 -1.03 6.36 -9.80
N ASP A 159 0.26 6.68 -9.75
CA ASP A 159 1.10 6.74 -10.94
C ASP A 159 1.29 5.35 -11.58
N LEU A 160 1.54 4.31 -10.76
CA LEU A 160 1.71 2.94 -11.25
C LEU A 160 0.46 2.39 -11.92
N ARG A 161 -0.73 2.75 -11.42
CA ARG A 161 -1.98 2.41 -12.12
C ARG A 161 -2.04 3.04 -13.51
N ARG A 162 -1.65 4.32 -13.63
CA ARG A 162 -1.76 5.07 -14.89
C ARG A 162 -0.80 4.59 -15.97
N GLN A 163 0.34 3.98 -15.60
CA GLN A 163 1.27 3.41 -16.58
C GLN A 163 0.60 2.38 -17.50
N LYS A 164 -0.38 1.63 -17.01
CA LYS A 164 -1.19 0.72 -17.86
C LYS A 164 -2.04 1.47 -18.88
N ALA A 165 -2.69 2.56 -18.47
CA ALA A 165 -3.58 3.36 -19.33
C ALA A 165 -2.87 4.01 -20.53
N ALA A 166 -1.55 4.17 -20.47
CA ALA A 166 -0.74 4.68 -21.58
C ALA A 166 -0.31 3.59 -22.58
N HIS A 167 -0.34 2.32 -22.17
CA HIS A 167 0.11 1.18 -22.99
C HIS A 167 -1.03 0.37 -23.61
N THR A 168 -2.27 0.52 -23.12
CA THR A 168 -3.48 0.01 -23.77
C THR A 168 -4.25 1.16 -24.43
N ASN A 169 -4.71 0.99 -25.67
CA ASN A 169 -5.60 1.95 -26.37
C ASN A 169 -6.99 2.13 -25.70
N HIS A 170 -7.16 1.67 -24.46
CA HIS A 170 -8.32 1.94 -23.63
C HIS A 170 -8.01 3.10 -22.69
N ASN A 171 -8.65 4.25 -22.96
CA ASN A 171 -8.65 5.44 -22.11
C ASN A 171 -9.15 5.09 -20.69
N PHE A 172 -8.26 4.62 -19.81
CA PHE A 172 -8.56 4.27 -18.42
C PHE A 172 -8.74 5.54 -17.56
N SER A 173 -9.83 6.26 -17.80
CA SER A 173 -10.20 7.44 -17.02
C SER A 173 -10.79 7.01 -15.68
N LEU A 174 -10.37 7.63 -14.57
CA LEU A 174 -11.06 7.45 -13.29
C LEU A 174 -12.55 7.79 -13.39
N ALA A 175 -12.93 8.71 -14.30
CA ALA A 175 -14.32 9.06 -14.52
C ALA A 175 -15.17 7.89 -15.03
N GLN A 176 -14.57 6.86 -15.63
CA GLN A 176 -15.29 5.67 -16.12
C GLN A 176 -15.49 4.60 -15.03
N GLN A 177 -14.72 4.64 -13.95
CA GLN A 177 -14.83 3.71 -12.80
C GLN A 177 -15.42 4.37 -11.55
N ALA A 178 -15.55 5.69 -11.55
CA ALA A 178 -16.20 6.45 -10.48
C ALA A 178 -17.71 6.40 -10.66
N ILE A 179 -18.41 5.86 -9.68
CA ILE A 179 -19.87 5.93 -9.58
C ILE A 179 -20.18 7.23 -8.83
N MET A 180 -20.71 8.22 -9.55
CA MET A 180 -21.18 9.48 -8.94
C MET A 180 -22.37 9.17 -8.03
N ILE A 181 -22.27 9.59 -6.76
CA ILE A 181 -23.38 9.54 -5.81
C ILE A 181 -24.17 10.84 -5.90
N ASP A 182 -23.45 11.97 -5.94
CA ASP A 182 -23.95 13.31 -6.14
C ASP A 182 -22.87 14.18 -6.85
N PRO A 183 -23.07 15.48 -7.10
CA PRO A 183 -22.08 16.31 -7.81
C PRO A 183 -20.71 16.43 -7.11
N THR A 184 -20.65 16.19 -5.80
CA THR A 184 -19.46 16.33 -4.95
C THR A 184 -18.90 14.98 -4.48
N MET A 185 -19.74 13.93 -4.48
CA MET A 185 -19.42 12.59 -3.99
C MET A 185 -19.31 11.56 -5.12
N SER A 186 -18.26 10.76 -5.08
CA SER A 186 -18.11 9.59 -5.97
C SER A 186 -17.50 8.41 -5.25
N THR A 187 -17.76 7.20 -5.74
CA THR A 187 -17.12 5.97 -5.26
C THR A 187 -16.30 5.34 -6.37
N VAL A 188 -15.08 4.92 -6.05
CA VAL A 188 -14.20 4.18 -6.98
C VAL A 188 -13.89 2.82 -6.39
N LYS A 189 -14.01 1.78 -7.22
CA LYS A 189 -13.62 0.41 -6.86
C LYS A 189 -12.19 0.12 -7.31
N TRP A 190 -11.43 -0.51 -6.42
CA TRP A 190 -10.03 -0.88 -6.58
C TRP A 190 -9.88 -2.39 -6.40
N LEU A 191 -9.37 -3.06 -7.42
CA LEU A 191 -9.04 -4.48 -7.36
C LEU A 191 -7.54 -4.63 -7.09
N LEU A 192 -7.19 -5.19 -5.92
CA LEU A 192 -5.82 -5.34 -5.46
C LEU A 192 -5.34 -6.78 -5.64
N LYS A 193 -4.26 -6.99 -6.40
CA LYS A 193 -3.63 -8.31 -6.51
C LYS A 193 -2.58 -8.52 -5.43
N HIS A 194 -2.79 -9.50 -4.55
CA HIS A 194 -1.83 -9.92 -3.52
C HIS A 194 -1.41 -11.39 -3.75
N PRO A 195 -0.44 -11.95 -3.00
CA PRO A 195 0.13 -13.27 -3.33
C PRO A 195 -0.89 -14.42 -3.35
N SER A 196 -1.86 -14.43 -2.42
CA SER A 196 -2.93 -15.45 -2.39
C SER A 196 -4.17 -15.15 -3.27
N GLY A 197 -4.23 -14.09 -4.08
CA GLY A 197 -5.44 -13.76 -4.86
C GLY A 197 -5.76 -12.28 -4.97
N LEU A 198 -7.03 -11.98 -5.25
CA LEU A 198 -7.55 -10.64 -5.46
C LEU A 198 -8.33 -10.14 -4.24
N MET A 199 -8.33 -8.83 -4.03
CA MET A 199 -9.07 -8.17 -2.96
C MET A 199 -9.70 -6.87 -3.45
N ASP A 200 -11.01 -6.75 -3.27
CA ASP A 200 -11.77 -5.54 -3.57
C ASP A 200 -11.68 -4.52 -2.43
N VAL A 201 -11.50 -3.25 -2.82
CA VAL A 201 -11.56 -2.09 -1.95
C VAL A 201 -12.37 -1.00 -2.64
N GLU A 202 -13.30 -0.36 -1.93
CA GLU A 202 -14.05 0.78 -2.46
C GLU A 202 -13.65 2.04 -1.70
N ALA A 203 -13.36 3.13 -2.41
CA ALA A 203 -13.05 4.41 -1.82
C ALA A 203 -14.13 5.43 -2.18
N SER A 204 -14.72 6.06 -1.17
CA SER A 204 -15.63 7.21 -1.33
C SER A 204 -14.83 8.51 -1.28
N LEU A 205 -15.02 9.35 -2.29
CA LEU A 205 -14.24 10.55 -2.56
C LEU A 205 -15.13 11.78 -2.55
N GLU A 206 -14.68 12.82 -1.85
CA GLU A 206 -15.23 14.17 -1.91
C GLU A 206 -14.38 15.03 -2.82
N THR A 207 -15.02 15.71 -3.76
CA THR A 207 -14.37 16.74 -4.57
C THR A 207 -14.87 18.10 -4.09
N HIS A 208 -13.95 18.89 -3.55
CA HIS A 208 -14.22 20.27 -3.13
C HIS A 208 -14.30 21.20 -4.35
N GLU A 209 -14.88 22.39 -4.17
CA GLU A 209 -15.02 23.40 -5.26
C GLU A 209 -13.69 23.82 -5.89
N ASN A 210 -12.58 23.71 -5.14
CA ASN A 210 -11.22 23.97 -5.62
C ASN A 210 -10.63 22.81 -6.47
N GLY A 211 -11.36 21.72 -6.65
CA GLY A 211 -10.93 20.52 -7.36
C GLY A 211 -10.08 19.55 -6.53
N GLU A 212 -9.81 19.84 -5.26
CA GLU A 212 -9.13 18.92 -4.35
C GLU A 212 -10.01 17.72 -4.03
N ARG A 213 -9.37 16.54 -3.95
CA ARG A 213 -10.05 15.28 -3.63
C ARG A 213 -9.69 14.82 -2.24
N PHE A 214 -10.70 14.53 -1.44
CA PHE A 214 -10.56 13.96 -0.10
C PHE A 214 -11.14 12.55 -0.08
N VAL A 215 -10.45 11.63 0.59
CA VAL A 215 -10.96 10.28 0.82
C VAL A 215 -11.84 10.30 2.07
N GLU A 216 -13.16 10.40 1.87
CA GLU A 216 -14.14 10.39 2.95
C GLU A 216 -14.27 9.03 3.63
N GLY A 217 -14.00 7.96 2.89
CA GLY A 217 -14.10 6.62 3.43
C GLY A 217 -13.51 5.55 2.54
N VAL A 218 -13.13 4.43 3.16
CA VAL A 218 -12.68 3.23 2.46
C VAL A 218 -13.39 2.00 3.00
N SER A 219 -14.03 1.27 2.11
CA SER A 219 -14.78 0.05 2.38
C SER A 219 -14.03 -1.18 1.92
N VAL A 220 -14.05 -2.21 2.77
CA VAL A 220 -13.42 -3.51 2.55
C VAL A 220 -14.42 -4.62 2.89
N PHE A 221 -14.43 -5.68 2.09
CA PHE A 221 -15.34 -6.81 2.26
C PHE A 221 -14.62 -7.97 2.96
N ARG A 222 -15.21 -8.46 4.06
CA ARG A 222 -14.66 -9.55 4.87
C ARG A 222 -15.79 -10.43 5.41
N THR A 223 -15.48 -11.69 5.66
CA THR A 223 -16.35 -12.63 6.35
C THR A 223 -15.77 -12.95 7.73
N ALA A 224 -16.62 -13.33 8.67
CA ALA A 224 -16.21 -13.75 10.01
C ALA A 224 -17.03 -14.97 10.44
N ARG A 225 -16.39 -15.91 11.14
CA ARG A 225 -17.03 -17.10 11.70
C ARG A 225 -16.45 -17.36 13.08
N ARG A 226 -17.32 -17.61 14.08
CA ARG A 226 -16.89 -18.05 15.41
C ARG A 226 -16.28 -19.45 15.31
N LEU A 227 -15.00 -19.59 15.67
CA LEU A 227 -14.28 -20.87 15.65
C LEU A 227 -14.33 -21.59 17.00
N PHE A 228 -14.32 -20.84 18.10
CA PHE A 228 -14.32 -21.39 19.45
C PHE A 228 -14.97 -20.41 20.42
N GLU A 229 -15.59 -20.95 21.48
CA GLU A 229 -16.09 -20.21 22.63
C GLU A 229 -15.81 -21.04 23.88
N GLY A 230 -15.10 -20.47 24.85
CA GLY A 230 -14.66 -21.20 26.04
C GLY A 230 -13.61 -20.44 26.85
N LYS A 231 -12.85 -21.16 27.68
CA LYS A 231 -11.82 -20.60 28.57
C LYS A 231 -10.42 -21.01 28.13
N VAL A 232 -9.49 -20.06 28.08
CA VAL A 232 -8.07 -20.30 27.84
C VAL A 232 -7.35 -20.28 29.19
N PHE A 233 -6.57 -21.32 29.47
CA PHE A 233 -5.72 -21.42 30.67
C PHE A 233 -4.26 -21.23 30.26
N TYR A 234 -3.48 -20.48 31.06
CA TYR A 234 -2.04 -20.30 30.86
C TYR A 234 -1.30 -20.36 32.20
N ARG A 235 0.00 -20.66 32.14
CA ARG A 235 0.90 -20.67 33.30
C ARG A 235 1.96 -19.58 33.08
N LEU A 236 2.21 -18.78 34.11
CA LEU A 236 3.29 -17.79 34.15
C LEU A 236 4.64 -18.46 34.42
#